data_AF-A0A7S3PG44-F1
#
_entry.id   AF-A0A7S3PG44-F1
#
_cell.length_a   1.000
_cell.length_b   1.000
_cell.length_c   1.000
_cell.angle_alpha   90.00
_cell.angle_beta   90.00
_cell.angle_gamma   90.00
#
_symmetry.space_group_name_H-M   'P 1'
#
loop_
_entity.id
_entity.type
_entity.pdbx_description
1 polymer ?
#
loop_
_entity_poly.entity_id
_entity_poly.type
_entity_poly.pdbx_seq_one_letter_code
_entity_poly.pdbx_strand_id
1 'polypeptide(L)'
;IYLFFCFSQHLDVFSYTASGENLLQDGLSFSYVIMSAYDFGKQISSCKRHALILAKPEDGCSDFLENDHSSLKGKLVLVRRGKCTFHEKARNLARYMVAGVLIVNSEPHVFRMKRDEYFDVDNEDVSIPVMMMSSVDGTELLKYLDIHTNQGGVTGRMVLSPECRNYEIEEQKRLIQLEHKKRFENSGARNNDEGELEYARSHG
;
A
#
# COMPACT_ATOMS: atom_id res chain seq x y z
N ILE A 1 -30.27 42.14 -5.09
CA ILE A 1 -29.58 41.16 -5.95
C ILE A 1 -28.26 40.84 -5.25
N TYR A 2 -28.24 39.80 -4.41
CA TYR A 2 -27.02 39.28 -3.79
C TYR A 2 -26.71 37.96 -4.50
N LEU A 3 -25.58 37.93 -5.20
CA LEU A 3 -25.09 36.76 -5.92
C LEU A 3 -24.64 35.69 -4.93
N PHE A 4 -25.28 34.53 -5.02
CA PHE A 4 -24.79 33.25 -4.52
C PHE A 4 -23.52 32.86 -5.32
N PHE A 5 -22.35 33.01 -4.72
CA PHE A 5 -21.16 32.23 -5.08
C PHE A 5 -20.96 31.16 -4.02
N CYS A 6 -21.61 30.01 -4.21
CA CYS A 6 -21.49 28.86 -3.33
C CYS A 6 -20.45 27.87 -3.87
N PHE A 7 -19.37 27.70 -3.10
CA PHE A 7 -18.62 26.46 -2.89
C PHE A 7 -18.59 25.44 -4.03
N SER A 8 -17.59 25.53 -4.92
CA SER A 8 -17.23 24.40 -5.80
C SER A 8 -15.76 23.99 -5.72
N GLN A 9 -14.92 24.65 -4.92
CA GLN A 9 -13.46 24.39 -4.89
C GLN A 9 -12.97 23.57 -3.67
N HIS A 10 -13.85 23.22 -2.73
CA HIS A 10 -13.45 22.48 -1.52
C HIS A 10 -13.60 20.95 -1.61
N LEU A 11 -14.37 20.44 -2.57
CA LEU A 11 -14.58 18.99 -2.72
C LEU A 11 -13.37 18.28 -3.35
N ASP A 12 -12.60 18.98 -4.20
CA ASP A 12 -11.40 18.41 -4.81
C ASP A 12 -10.26 18.23 -3.81
N VAL A 13 -10.16 19.05 -2.75
CA VAL A 13 -9.06 18.92 -1.77
C VAL A 13 -9.15 17.61 -0.97
N PHE A 14 -10.36 17.11 -0.74
CA PHE A 14 -10.59 15.85 -0.02
C PHE A 14 -10.36 14.60 -0.86
N SER A 15 -10.54 14.65 -2.18
CA SER A 15 -10.41 13.45 -3.04
C SER A 15 -8.97 12.97 -3.21
N TYR A 16 -7.99 13.83 -2.95
CA TYR A 16 -6.56 13.53 -3.17
C TYR A 16 -5.73 13.46 -1.88
N THR A 17 -6.29 13.97 -0.79
CA THR A 17 -5.73 13.81 0.56
C THR A 17 -6.19 12.47 1.10
N ALA A 18 -5.27 11.53 1.23
CA ALA A 18 -5.53 10.24 1.83
C ALA A 18 -4.93 10.19 3.24
N SER A 19 -5.27 9.16 4.00
CA SER A 19 -4.57 8.82 5.23
C SER A 19 -3.75 7.56 5.01
N GLY A 20 -2.57 7.47 5.61
CA GLY A 20 -1.83 6.22 5.74
C GLY A 20 -2.04 5.66 7.13
N GLU A 21 -2.31 4.36 7.24
CA GLU A 21 -2.36 3.68 8.53
C GLU A 21 -1.30 2.57 8.54
N ASN A 22 -0.38 2.63 9.49
CA ASN A 22 0.67 1.63 9.66
C ASN A 22 0.39 0.82 10.92
N LEU A 23 0.34 -0.51 10.76
CA LEU A 23 0.25 -1.45 11.86
C LEU A 23 1.65 -1.98 12.17
N LEU A 24 2.05 -1.74 13.40
CA LEU A 24 3.33 -2.13 13.92
C LEU A 24 3.25 -3.49 14.59
N GLN A 25 4.40 -4.12 14.77
CA GLN A 25 4.49 -5.50 15.23
C GLN A 25 3.89 -5.71 16.64
N ASP A 26 3.81 -4.67 17.47
CA ASP A 26 3.26 -4.72 18.83
C ASP A 26 1.75 -4.39 18.90
N GLY A 27 1.06 -4.39 17.75
CA GLY A 27 -0.37 -4.04 17.68
C GLY A 27 -0.67 -2.54 17.81
N LEU A 28 0.36 -1.70 17.82
CA LEU A 28 0.23 -0.24 17.74
C LEU A 28 -0.11 0.16 16.31
N SER A 29 -1.08 1.07 16.14
CA SER A 29 -1.40 1.67 14.85
C SER A 29 -1.12 3.16 14.88
N PHE A 30 -0.45 3.65 13.85
CA PHE A 30 -0.24 5.07 13.63
C PHE A 30 -0.92 5.51 12.34
N SER A 31 -1.62 6.64 12.41
CA SER A 31 -2.30 7.24 11.26
C SER A 31 -1.63 8.56 10.90
N TYR A 32 -1.40 8.75 9.61
CA TYR A 32 -0.73 9.93 9.06
C TYR A 32 -1.51 10.48 7.88
N VAL A 33 -1.26 11.74 7.53
CA VAL A 33 -1.79 12.35 6.31
C VAL A 33 -0.82 12.09 5.17
N ILE A 34 -1.35 11.61 4.04
CA ILE A 34 -0.59 11.38 2.82
C ILE A 34 -1.28 12.03 1.63
N MET A 35 -0.52 12.44 0.63
CA MET A 35 -1.08 13.13 -0.54
C MET A 35 -0.72 12.41 -1.83
N SER A 36 -1.73 12.16 -2.67
CA SER A 36 -1.52 11.49 -3.96
C SER A 36 -0.88 12.42 -4.99
N ALA A 37 -0.13 11.81 -5.91
CA ALA A 37 0.30 12.47 -7.13
C ALA A 37 -0.90 12.99 -7.95
N TYR A 38 -0.69 14.09 -8.68
CA TYR A 38 -1.72 14.81 -9.43
C TYR A 38 -2.06 14.12 -10.76
N ASP A 39 -1.03 13.84 -11.56
CA ASP A 39 -1.11 13.49 -12.99
C ASP A 39 -0.28 12.24 -13.34
N PHE A 40 0.21 11.51 -12.34
CA PHE A 40 0.92 10.25 -12.55
C PHE A 40 0.65 9.26 -11.41
N GLY A 41 0.96 7.98 -11.66
CA GLY A 41 0.69 6.90 -10.72
C GLY A 41 -0.75 6.41 -10.80
N LYS A 42 -0.99 5.20 -10.27
CA LYS A 42 -2.35 4.65 -10.16
C LYS A 42 -3.09 5.19 -8.94
N GLN A 43 -4.40 5.29 -9.06
CA GLN A 43 -5.26 5.51 -7.90
C GLN A 43 -5.20 4.30 -6.95
N ILE A 44 -5.32 4.57 -5.65
CA ILE A 44 -5.39 3.52 -4.63
C ILE A 44 -6.73 2.80 -4.79
N SER A 45 -6.69 1.52 -5.15
CA SER A 45 -7.89 0.70 -5.38
C SER A 45 -8.05 -0.44 -4.38
N SER A 46 -7.16 -0.54 -3.39
CA SER A 46 -7.17 -1.61 -2.39
C SER A 46 -6.74 -1.08 -1.04
N CYS A 47 -7.35 -1.62 0.02
CA CYS A 47 -7.05 -1.30 1.41
C CYS A 47 -6.24 -2.42 2.09
N LYS A 48 -5.63 -3.29 1.27
CA LYS A 48 -4.78 -4.37 1.71
C LYS A 48 -3.57 -3.80 2.47
N ARG A 49 -3.19 -4.49 3.57
CA ARG A 49 -1.93 -4.22 4.26
C ARG A 49 -0.78 -4.82 3.46
N HIS A 50 0.29 -4.04 3.34
CA HIS A 50 1.53 -4.40 2.69
C HIS A 50 2.67 -4.26 3.69
N ALA A 51 3.70 -5.10 3.59
CA ALA A 51 4.92 -4.86 4.33
C ALA A 51 5.58 -3.56 3.84
N LEU A 52 6.16 -2.80 4.76
CA LEU A 52 6.90 -1.58 4.48
C LEU A 52 8.39 -1.92 4.34
N ILE A 53 9.08 -1.21 3.45
CA ILE A 53 10.52 -1.32 3.29
C ILE A 53 11.10 0.00 2.80
N LEU A 54 12.27 0.37 3.32
CA LEU A 54 13.05 1.49 2.80
C LEU A 54 13.88 1.05 1.60
N ALA A 55 13.81 1.81 0.52
CA ALA A 55 14.65 1.59 -0.65
C ALA A 55 16.14 1.83 -0.33
N LYS A 56 17.01 1.16 -1.07
CA LYS A 56 18.46 1.35 -1.07
C LYS A 56 18.91 1.43 -2.53
N PRO A 57 19.45 2.56 -3.02
CA PRO A 57 19.58 3.85 -2.32
C PRO A 57 18.23 4.44 -1.87
N GLU A 58 18.23 5.16 -0.75
CA GLU A 58 17.00 5.72 -0.14
C GLU A 58 16.32 6.78 -1.01
N ASP A 59 17.04 7.37 -1.97
CA ASP A 59 16.46 8.36 -2.88
C ASP A 59 15.64 7.73 -4.02
N GLY A 60 15.80 6.45 -4.34
CA GLY A 60 15.09 5.79 -5.44
C GLY A 60 15.38 6.37 -6.84
N CYS A 61 16.46 7.14 -7.01
CA CYS A 61 16.81 7.75 -8.30
C CYS A 61 17.52 6.79 -9.24
N SER A 62 18.04 5.67 -8.73
CA SER A 62 18.68 4.64 -9.53
C SER A 62 17.67 3.63 -10.06
N ASP A 63 17.85 3.21 -11.30
CA ASP A 63 17.15 2.05 -11.88
C ASP A 63 17.56 0.73 -11.20
N PHE A 64 18.75 0.69 -10.59
CA PHE A 64 19.25 -0.41 -9.80
C PHE A 64 19.10 -0.11 -8.31
N LEU A 65 18.35 -0.97 -7.60
CA LEU A 65 18.25 -0.95 -6.15
C LEU A 65 19.10 -2.08 -5.56
N GLU A 66 19.78 -1.78 -4.45
CA GLU A 66 20.53 -2.74 -3.65
C GLU A 66 19.60 -3.72 -2.91
N ASN A 67 18.33 -3.38 -2.73
CA ASN A 67 17.34 -4.34 -2.24
C ASN A 67 17.12 -5.44 -3.30
N ASP A 68 17.11 -6.70 -2.86
CA ASP A 68 16.75 -7.80 -3.74
C ASP A 68 15.35 -7.59 -4.36
N HIS A 69 15.18 -7.86 -5.65
CA HIS A 69 13.91 -7.65 -6.37
C HIS A 69 12.74 -8.38 -5.70
N SER A 70 12.97 -9.63 -5.26
CA SER A 70 11.99 -10.43 -4.51
C SER A 70 11.60 -9.80 -3.17
N SER A 71 12.50 -9.03 -2.55
CA SER A 71 12.24 -8.35 -1.28
C SER A 71 11.36 -7.12 -1.42
N LEU A 72 11.27 -6.52 -2.61
CA LEU A 72 10.47 -5.32 -2.90
C LEU A 72 9.07 -5.65 -3.43
N LYS A 73 8.93 -6.75 -4.17
CA LYS A 73 7.69 -7.14 -4.83
C LYS A 73 6.49 -7.16 -3.85
N GLY A 74 5.44 -6.43 -4.20
CA GLY A 74 4.20 -6.35 -3.42
C GLY A 74 4.30 -5.59 -2.10
N LYS A 75 5.41 -4.91 -1.81
CA LYS A 75 5.58 -4.06 -0.61
C LYS A 75 5.29 -2.59 -0.89
N LEU A 76 4.99 -1.82 0.16
CA LEU A 76 5.01 -0.37 0.10
C LEU A 76 6.43 0.11 0.34
N VAL A 77 7.01 0.77 -0.66
CA VAL A 77 8.41 1.18 -0.61
C VAL A 77 8.51 2.65 -0.24
N LEU A 78 9.32 2.93 0.78
CA LEU A 78 9.63 4.28 1.22
C LEU A 78 10.88 4.78 0.51
N VAL A 79 10.84 6.03 0.05
CA VAL A 79 11.99 6.76 -0.50
C VAL A 79 12.02 8.18 0.05
N ARG A 80 13.19 8.82 0.04
CA ARG A 80 13.35 10.23 0.40
C ARG A 80 13.27 11.13 -0.83
N ARG A 81 12.66 12.30 -0.65
CA ARG A 81 12.69 13.39 -1.64
C ARG A 81 14.12 13.91 -1.85
N GLY A 82 14.43 14.25 -3.10
CA GLY A 82 15.70 14.88 -3.51
C GLY A 82 16.36 14.17 -4.70
N LYS A 83 17.41 14.79 -5.24
CA LYS A 83 18.29 14.31 -6.34
C LYS A 83 17.66 14.12 -7.72
N CYS A 84 16.44 13.61 -7.80
CA CYS A 84 15.69 13.34 -9.04
C CYS A 84 14.20 13.70 -8.88
N THR A 85 13.44 13.64 -9.97
CA THR A 85 12.01 13.98 -9.97
C THR A 85 11.16 12.96 -9.20
N PHE A 86 9.92 13.33 -8.86
CA PHE A 86 8.99 12.39 -8.21
C PHE A 86 8.53 11.28 -9.16
N HIS A 87 8.34 11.63 -10.44
CA HIS A 87 7.97 10.67 -11.47
C HIS A 87 9.08 9.64 -11.69
N GLU A 88 10.34 10.09 -11.77
CA GLU A 88 11.50 9.22 -11.94
C GLU A 88 11.61 8.19 -10.81
N LYS A 89 11.48 8.61 -9.55
CA LYS A 89 11.46 7.69 -8.39
C LYS A 89 10.39 6.61 -8.54
N ALA A 90 9.20 7.01 -8.95
CA ALA A 90 8.06 6.12 -9.06
C ALA A 90 8.18 5.17 -10.26
N ARG A 91 8.70 5.65 -11.40
CA ARG A 91 9.00 4.85 -12.60
C ARG A 91 10.03 3.77 -12.27
N ASN A 92 11.12 4.13 -11.59
CA ASN A 92 12.17 3.20 -11.23
C ASN A 92 11.62 2.08 -10.33
N LEU A 93 10.81 2.43 -9.32
CA LEU A 93 10.20 1.46 -8.41
C LEU A 93 9.07 0.63 -9.03
N ALA A 94 8.34 1.14 -10.02
CA ALA A 94 7.31 0.38 -10.72
C ALA A 94 7.85 -0.91 -11.36
N ARG A 95 9.11 -0.90 -11.83
CA ARG A 95 9.80 -2.06 -12.41
C ARG A 95 10.02 -3.21 -11.41
N TYR A 96 9.93 -2.92 -10.11
CA TYR A 96 10.07 -3.89 -9.03
C TYR A 96 8.74 -4.53 -8.59
N MET A 97 7.64 -4.25 -9.30
CA MET A 97 6.30 -4.77 -8.96
C MET A 97 5.90 -4.51 -7.50
N VAL A 98 6.30 -3.35 -6.98
CA VAL A 98 5.93 -2.90 -5.64
C VAL A 98 4.43 -2.59 -5.56
N ALA A 99 3.86 -2.57 -4.36
CA ALA A 99 2.45 -2.23 -4.17
C ALA A 99 2.18 -0.72 -4.27
N GLY A 100 3.22 0.11 -4.09
CA GLY A 100 3.14 1.56 -4.15
C GLY A 100 4.40 2.20 -3.58
N VAL A 101 4.54 3.51 -3.80
CA VAL A 101 5.65 4.32 -3.30
C VAL A 101 5.14 5.36 -2.32
N LEU A 102 5.81 5.47 -1.19
CA LEU A 102 5.63 6.53 -0.22
C LEU A 102 6.88 7.41 -0.17
N ILE A 103 6.75 8.62 -0.72
CA ILE A 103 7.84 9.60 -0.78
C ILE A 103 7.82 10.42 0.50
N VAL A 104 8.84 10.24 1.33
CA VAL A 104 9.09 11.05 2.52
C VAL A 104 9.65 12.39 2.08
N ASN A 105 8.87 13.44 2.31
CA ASN A 105 9.24 14.79 1.95
C ASN A 105 10.45 15.27 2.79
N SER A 106 11.19 16.24 2.26
CA SER A 106 12.23 16.98 3.00
C SER A 106 11.63 18.10 3.86
N GLU A 107 10.35 18.40 3.68
CA GLU A 107 9.63 19.50 4.33
C GLU A 107 8.47 18.98 5.19
N PRO A 108 8.05 19.72 6.23
CA PRO A 108 7.05 19.24 7.19
C PRO A 108 5.61 19.23 6.66
N HIS A 109 5.36 19.75 5.46
CA HIS A 109 4.05 19.74 4.83
C HIS A 109 4.02 18.77 3.63
N VAL A 110 2.81 18.37 3.22
CA VAL A 110 2.59 17.56 2.02
C VAL A 110 1.98 18.44 0.92
N PHE A 111 2.27 18.11 -0.33
CA PHE A 111 1.67 18.75 -1.49
C PHE A 111 1.44 17.73 -2.61
N ARG A 112 0.57 18.09 -3.56
CA ARG A 112 0.26 17.24 -4.71
C ARG A 112 1.44 17.26 -5.65
N MET A 113 2.14 16.13 -5.74
CA MET A 113 3.26 15.96 -6.67
C MET A 113 2.74 16.04 -8.09
N LYS A 114 3.46 16.74 -8.96
CA LYS A 114 3.21 16.78 -10.39
C LYS A 114 4.43 16.21 -11.12
N ARG A 115 4.20 15.74 -12.33
CA ARG A 115 5.28 15.48 -13.27
C ARG A 115 6.07 16.76 -13.53
N ASP A 116 7.38 16.65 -13.68
CA ASP A 116 8.21 17.74 -14.14
C ASP A 116 8.29 17.70 -15.67
N GLU A 117 7.59 18.63 -16.34
CA GLU A 117 7.47 18.65 -17.80
C GLU A 117 8.82 18.73 -18.53
N TYR A 118 9.86 19.26 -17.89
CA TYR A 118 11.18 19.42 -18.51
C TYR A 118 12.04 18.16 -18.36
N PHE A 119 11.98 17.51 -17.21
CA PHE A 119 12.83 16.36 -16.90
C PHE A 119 12.17 15.01 -17.22
N ASP A 120 10.84 14.93 -17.19
CA ASP A 120 10.10 13.69 -17.42
C ASP A 120 9.66 13.57 -18.89
N VAL A 121 10.63 13.67 -19.80
CA VAL A 121 10.45 13.54 -21.27
C VAL A 121 9.86 12.18 -21.68
N ASP A 122 10.09 11.15 -20.88
CA ASP A 122 9.44 9.86 -21.04
C ASP A 122 8.06 9.88 -20.36
N ASN A 123 7.01 10.05 -21.17
CA ASN A 123 5.61 9.96 -20.75
C ASN A 123 5.17 8.54 -20.38
N GLU A 124 6.08 7.70 -19.87
CA GLU A 124 5.73 6.38 -19.37
C GLU A 124 4.81 6.53 -18.16
N ASP A 125 3.68 5.83 -18.21
CA ASP A 125 2.73 5.79 -17.12
C ASP A 125 3.26 4.95 -15.96
N VAL A 126 3.24 5.54 -14.77
CA VAL A 126 3.62 4.85 -13.54
C VAL A 126 2.48 3.93 -13.12
N SER A 127 2.72 2.62 -13.15
CA SER A 127 1.69 1.59 -12.95
C SER A 127 1.32 1.31 -11.49
N ILE A 128 1.84 2.11 -10.54
CA ILE A 128 1.69 1.92 -9.10
C ILE A 128 1.20 3.21 -8.43
N PRO A 129 0.52 3.14 -7.28
CA PRO A 129 0.18 4.32 -6.50
C PRO A 129 1.42 5.05 -5.97
N VAL A 130 1.37 6.38 -5.99
CA VAL A 130 2.44 7.25 -5.51
C VAL A 130 1.87 8.29 -4.55
N MET A 131 2.41 8.28 -3.33
CA MET A 131 1.95 9.14 -2.24
C MET A 131 3.11 9.90 -1.61
N MET A 132 2.85 11.08 -1.09
CA MET A 132 3.78 11.88 -0.30
C MET A 132 3.38 11.87 1.17
N MET A 133 4.38 11.81 2.05
CA MET A 133 4.27 11.99 3.51
C MET A 133 5.16 13.15 3.97
N SER A 134 4.80 13.80 5.07
CA SER A 134 5.60 14.87 5.67
C SER A 134 6.98 14.37 6.13
N SER A 135 7.95 15.27 6.28
CA SER A 135 9.26 14.93 6.81
C SER A 135 9.20 14.44 8.27
N VAL A 136 8.26 14.96 9.07
CA VAL A 136 8.10 14.63 10.49
C VAL A 136 7.62 13.18 10.62
N ASP A 137 6.48 12.86 10.00
CA ASP A 137 5.87 11.53 10.04
C ASP A 137 6.78 10.48 9.40
N GLY A 138 7.38 10.82 8.25
CA GLY A 138 8.26 9.90 7.54
C GLY A 138 9.53 9.60 8.33
N THR A 139 10.09 10.57 9.05
CA THR A 139 11.27 10.33 9.90
C THR A 139 10.94 9.42 11.07
N GLU A 140 9.77 9.59 11.70
CA GLU A 140 9.32 8.72 12.77
C GLU A 140 9.09 7.29 12.28
N LEU A 141 8.38 7.13 11.16
CA LEU A 141 8.12 5.83 10.55
C LEU A 141 9.43 5.10 10.17
N LEU A 142 10.39 5.80 9.57
CA LEU A 142 11.68 5.22 9.19
C LEU A 142 12.49 4.76 10.41
N LYS A 143 12.49 5.53 11.51
CA LYS A 143 13.13 5.09 12.76
C LYS A 143 12.48 3.81 13.29
N TYR A 144 11.15 3.74 13.24
CA TYR A 144 10.44 2.56 13.70
C TYR A 144 10.74 1.34 12.81
N LEU A 145 10.81 1.52 11.48
CA LEU A 145 11.21 0.46 10.54
C LEU A 145 12.61 -0.09 10.86
N ASP A 146 13.57 0.79 11.11
CA ASP A 146 14.96 0.39 11.42
C ASP A 146 15.02 -0.52 12.66
N ILE A 147 14.35 -0.11 13.75
CA ILE A 147 14.29 -0.87 15.00
C ILE A 147 13.66 -2.27 14.80
N HIS A 148 12.64 -2.38 13.94
CA HIS A 148 11.84 -3.62 13.78
C HIS A 148 12.20 -4.43 12.54
N THR A 149 13.31 -4.12 11.86
CA THR A 149 13.73 -4.85 10.64
C THR A 149 13.90 -6.36 10.89
N ASN A 150 14.31 -6.75 12.09
CA ASN A 150 14.57 -8.16 12.47
C ASN A 150 13.40 -8.83 13.22
N GLN A 151 12.29 -8.11 13.41
CA GLN A 151 11.18 -8.56 14.23
C GLN A 151 9.92 -8.61 13.35
N GLY A 152 9.83 -9.53 12.38
CA GLY A 152 8.59 -9.71 11.60
C GLY A 152 8.15 -8.55 10.66
N GLY A 153 8.81 -7.39 10.71
CA GLY A 153 8.58 -6.24 9.85
C GLY A 153 7.35 -5.41 10.23
N VAL A 154 7.26 -4.23 9.62
CA VAL A 154 6.11 -3.32 9.77
C VAL A 154 5.19 -3.46 8.57
N THR A 155 3.88 -3.39 8.80
CA THR A 155 2.89 -3.40 7.72
C THR A 155 2.07 -2.12 7.74
N GLY A 156 1.44 -1.80 6.62
CA GLY A 156 0.62 -0.60 6.51
C GLY A 156 -0.23 -0.59 5.26
N ARG A 157 -1.16 0.35 5.20
CA ARG A 157 -2.10 0.53 4.11
C ARG A 157 -2.30 1.99 3.80
N MET A 158 -2.63 2.27 2.55
CA MET A 158 -3.06 3.58 2.09
C MET A 158 -4.58 3.62 2.12
N VAL A 159 -5.16 4.67 2.69
CA VAL A 159 -6.59 4.82 2.93
C VAL A 159 -7.08 6.12 2.29
N LEU A 160 -7.82 6.01 1.19
CA LEU A 160 -8.70 7.08 0.78
C LEU A 160 -9.90 7.06 1.76
N SER A 161 -10.05 8.16 2.48
CA SER A 161 -11.01 8.33 3.58
C SER A 161 -12.38 8.55 2.96
N PRO A 162 -13.24 7.53 2.68
CA PRO A 162 -13.77 6.53 3.62
C PRO A 162 -13.87 5.08 3.06
N GLU A 163 -13.33 4.78 1.88
CA GLU A 163 -13.54 3.52 1.15
C GLU A 163 -12.98 2.30 1.90
N CYS A 164 -11.95 2.49 2.72
CA CYS A 164 -11.27 1.38 3.41
C CYS A 164 -11.96 0.86 4.67
N ARG A 165 -12.91 1.61 5.25
CA ARG A 165 -13.65 1.14 6.42
C ARG A 165 -14.53 -0.06 6.08
N ASN A 166 -15.17 -0.04 4.90
CA ASN A 166 -16.03 -1.13 4.44
C ASN A 166 -15.20 -2.31 3.91
N TYR A 167 -14.03 -2.06 3.32
CA TYR A 167 -13.15 -3.11 2.80
C TYR A 167 -12.70 -4.10 3.88
N GLU A 168 -12.30 -3.64 5.07
CA GLU A 168 -11.88 -4.57 6.16
C GLU A 168 -13.01 -5.50 6.58
N ILE A 169 -14.23 -4.99 6.67
CA ILE A 169 -15.41 -5.78 7.03
C ILE A 169 -15.70 -6.81 5.94
N GLU A 170 -15.64 -6.44 4.66
CA GLU A 170 -15.90 -7.35 3.54
C GLU A 170 -14.80 -8.40 3.36
N GLU A 171 -13.52 -8.03 3.53
CA GLU A 171 -12.42 -9.00 3.46
C GLU A 171 -12.48 -10.00 4.61
N GLN A 172 -12.78 -9.55 5.83
CA GLN A 172 -12.99 -10.45 6.98
C GLN A 172 -14.16 -11.42 6.73
N LYS A 173 -15.30 -10.92 6.23
CA LYS A 173 -16.43 -11.78 5.84
C LYS A 173 -16.02 -12.81 4.79
N ARG A 174 -15.26 -12.39 3.77
CA ARG A 174 -14.77 -13.28 2.71
C ARG A 174 -13.83 -14.35 3.26
N LEU A 175 -12.90 -14.00 4.14
CA LEU A 175 -11.98 -14.95 4.78
C LEU A 175 -12.73 -15.98 5.63
N ILE A 176 -13.67 -15.51 6.46
CA ILE A 176 -14.53 -16.40 7.27
C ILE A 176 -15.32 -17.34 6.36
N GLN A 177 -15.92 -16.85 5.28
CA GLN A 177 -16.64 -17.69 4.32
C GLN A 177 -15.73 -18.73 3.66
N LEU A 178 -14.50 -18.36 3.32
CA LEU A 178 -13.49 -19.28 2.78
C LEU A 178 -13.08 -20.35 3.78
N GLU A 179 -12.92 -20.01 5.06
CA GLU A 179 -12.63 -20.98 6.11
C GLU A 179 -13.80 -21.94 6.34
N HIS A 180 -15.03 -21.44 6.40
CA HIS A 180 -16.23 -22.27 6.48
C HIS A 180 -16.33 -23.22 5.28
N LYS A 181 -16.06 -22.74 4.07
CA LYS A 181 -16.05 -23.57 2.85
C LYS A 181 -14.97 -24.66 2.92
N LYS A 182 -13.73 -24.31 3.26
CA LYS A 182 -12.64 -25.29 3.44
C LYS A 182 -12.97 -26.35 4.51
N ARG A 183 -13.61 -25.92 5.60
CA ARG A 183 -14.03 -26.83 6.69
C ARG A 183 -15.10 -27.80 6.20
N PHE A 184 -16.06 -27.32 5.41
CA PHE A 184 -17.11 -28.13 4.82
C PHE A 184 -16.57 -29.15 3.80
N GLU A 185 -15.68 -28.72 2.91
CA GLU A 185 -15.02 -29.60 1.93
C GLU A 185 -14.18 -30.69 2.61
N ASN A 186 -13.44 -30.33 3.67
CA ASN A 186 -12.67 -31.30 4.47
C ASN A 186 -13.57 -32.29 5.24
N SER A 187 -14.75 -31.86 5.73
CA SER A 187 -15.71 -32.79 6.33
C SER A 187 -16.38 -33.71 5.31
N GLY A 188 -16.62 -33.23 4.09
CA GLY A 188 -17.15 -34.05 2.99
C GLY A 188 -16.15 -35.11 2.52
N ALA A 189 -14.86 -34.76 2.44
CA ALA A 189 -13.80 -35.71 2.12
C ALA A 189 -13.65 -36.82 3.19
N ARG A 190 -13.71 -36.46 4.48
CA ARG A 190 -13.63 -37.43 5.60
C ARG A 190 -14.77 -38.45 5.60
N ASN A 191 -15.99 -38.00 5.31
CA ASN A 191 -17.16 -38.87 5.30
C ASN A 191 -17.14 -39.86 4.12
N ASN A 192 -16.50 -39.51 3.01
CA ASN A 192 -16.35 -40.41 1.87
C ASN A 192 -15.30 -41.50 2.14
N ASP A 193 -14.20 -41.18 2.83
CA ASP A 193 -13.17 -42.15 3.21
C ASP A 193 -13.67 -43.14 4.28
N GLU A 194 -14.48 -42.69 5.25
CA GLU A 194 -15.10 -43.56 6.25
C GLU A 194 -16.16 -44.49 5.61
N GLY A 195 -16.93 -43.99 4.64
CA GLY A 195 -17.91 -44.79 3.89
C GLY A 195 -17.28 -45.88 3.02
N GLU A 196 -16.13 -45.63 2.40
CA GLU A 196 -15.39 -46.65 1.64
C GLU A 196 -14.74 -47.71 2.54
N LEU A 197 -14.21 -47.31 3.72
CA LEU A 197 -13.64 -48.24 4.70
C LEU A 197 -14.69 -49.14 5.36
N GLU A 198 -15.91 -48.64 5.59
CA GLU A 198 -17.03 -49.41 6.15
C GLU A 198 -17.65 -50.35 5.11
N TYR A 199 -17.68 -49.95 3.84
CA TYR A 199 -18.06 -50.83 2.73
C TYR A 199 -17.04 -51.97 2.51
N ALA A 200 -15.74 -51.67 2.57
CA ALA A 200 -14.68 -52.69 2.43
C ALA A 200 -14.64 -53.70 3.60
N ARG A 201 -15.05 -53.30 4.81
CA ARG A 201 -15.15 -54.21 5.98
C ARG A 201 -16.41 -55.07 6.01
N SER A 202 -17.48 -54.67 5.32
CA SER A 202 -18.75 -55.42 5.30
C SER A 202 -18.84 -56.45 4.17
N HIS A 203 -17.91 -56.40 3.20
CA HIS A 203 -17.90 -57.24 2.00
C HIS A 203 -16.58 -58.01 1.76
N GLY A 204 -15.76 -58.17 2.80
CA GLY A 204 -14.56 -59.03 2.82
C GLY A 204 -14.64 -60.05 3.94
#